data_AF-A0A7S7QF54-F1
#
_entry.id   AF-A0A7S7QF54-F1
#
_cell.length_a   1.000
_cell.length_b   1.000
_cell.length_c   1.000
_cell.angle_alpha   90.00
_cell.angle_beta   90.00
_cell.angle_gamma   90.00
#
_symmetry.space_group_name_H-M   'P 1'
#
loop_
_entity.id
_entity.type
_entity.pdbx_description
1 polymer ?
#
loop_
_entity_poly.entity_id
_entity_poly.type
_entity_poly.pdbx_seq_one_letter_code
_entity_poly.pdbx_strand_id
1 'polypeptide(L)'
;MTDTSAGSSPTKVAPAYPAAGVASLMRDELLNAVRSTYKRKGLPLPPDDASVVAKPIEIDSQLVVETLQVLDDILPFKVTESVVKAGGYGSIEAAVAHVTGRVEKKWSEHHTGAKT
;
A
#
# COMPACT_ATOMS: atom_id res chain seq x y z
N MET A 1 40.06 -24.68 -32.79
CA MET A 1 38.59 -24.95 -32.82
C MET A 1 38.32 -25.88 -31.65
N THR A 2 37.70 -25.51 -30.54
CA THR A 2 36.66 -24.52 -30.27
C THR A 2 36.71 -24.13 -28.79
N ASP A 3 36.89 -22.83 -28.48
CA ASP A 3 36.55 -22.28 -27.16
C ASP A 3 35.06 -21.94 -27.16
N THR A 4 34.26 -22.68 -26.41
CA THR A 4 32.85 -22.34 -26.16
C THR A 4 32.80 -21.49 -24.90
N SER A 5 32.73 -20.18 -25.08
CA SER A 5 32.42 -19.23 -24.00
C SER A 5 31.00 -19.46 -23.49
N ALA A 6 30.87 -19.81 -22.21
CA ALA A 6 29.62 -19.79 -21.48
C ALA A 6 29.17 -18.34 -21.29
N GLY A 7 28.14 -17.92 -22.02
CA GLY A 7 27.46 -16.65 -21.78
C GLY A 7 26.59 -16.76 -20.54
N SER A 8 27.09 -16.28 -19.39
CA SER A 8 26.22 -15.99 -18.24
C SER A 8 25.36 -14.77 -18.58
N SER A 9 24.06 -14.99 -18.79
CA SER A 9 23.09 -13.91 -18.86
C SER A 9 23.11 -13.11 -17.55
N PRO A 10 23.13 -11.76 -17.58
CA PRO A 10 23.12 -10.98 -16.37
C PRO A 10 21.80 -11.18 -15.63
N THR A 11 21.86 -11.66 -14.39
CA THR A 11 20.71 -11.73 -13.48
C THR A 11 20.23 -10.31 -13.24
N LYS A 12 19.08 -9.95 -13.82
CA LYS A 12 18.43 -8.66 -13.58
C LYS A 12 18.04 -8.58 -12.11
N VAL A 13 18.79 -7.82 -11.32
CA VAL A 13 18.47 -7.54 -9.91
C VAL A 13 17.16 -6.74 -9.87
N ALA A 14 16.17 -7.24 -9.12
CA ALA A 14 14.92 -6.54 -8.95
C ALA A 14 15.14 -5.21 -8.18
N PRO A 15 14.44 -4.13 -8.55
CA PRO A 15 14.49 -2.89 -7.77
C PRO A 15 13.97 -3.10 -6.35
N ALA A 16 14.51 -2.33 -5.40
CA ALA A 16 14.04 -2.32 -4.03
C ALA A 16 12.59 -1.81 -3.94
N TYR A 17 11.81 -2.40 -3.05
CA TYR A 17 10.42 -1.98 -2.81
C TYR A 17 10.38 -0.57 -2.19
N PRO A 18 9.60 0.39 -2.74
CA PRO A 18 9.50 1.75 -2.21
C PRO A 18 8.58 1.83 -0.97
N ALA A 19 8.90 1.09 0.09
CA ALA A 19 8.04 0.92 1.27
C ALA A 19 7.61 2.24 1.91
N ALA A 20 8.54 3.18 2.09
CA ALA A 20 8.25 4.48 2.69
C ALA A 20 7.26 5.30 1.83
N GLY A 21 7.43 5.30 0.50
CA GLY A 21 6.55 6.01 -0.42
C GLY A 21 5.14 5.44 -0.41
N VAL A 22 5.01 4.11 -0.48
CA VAL A 22 3.69 3.43 -0.41
C VAL A 22 3.00 3.71 0.90
N ALA A 23 3.71 3.61 2.04
CA ALA A 23 3.14 3.85 3.35
C ALA A 23 2.70 5.31 3.55
N SER A 24 3.47 6.28 3.06
CA SER A 24 3.12 7.69 3.13
C SER A 24 1.89 8.00 2.30
N LEU A 25 1.84 7.59 1.04
CA LEU A 25 0.68 7.84 0.17
C LEU A 25 -0.61 7.23 0.73
N MET A 26 -0.57 5.99 1.21
CA MET A 26 -1.73 5.34 1.84
C MET A 26 -2.18 6.09 3.11
N ARG A 27 -1.22 6.52 3.95
CA ARG A 27 -1.53 7.25 5.17
C ARG A 27 -2.19 8.59 4.87
N ASP A 28 -1.62 9.36 3.96
CA ASP A 28 -2.07 10.71 3.61
C ASP A 28 -3.49 10.65 3.01
N GLU A 29 -3.74 9.72 2.10
CA GLU A 29 -5.06 9.57 1.47
C GLU A 29 -6.13 9.13 2.47
N LEU A 30 -5.84 8.13 3.31
CA LEU A 30 -6.77 7.67 4.35
C LEU A 30 -7.06 8.77 5.38
N LEU A 31 -6.04 9.54 5.76
CA LEU A 31 -6.19 10.68 6.66
C LEU A 31 -7.10 11.76 6.06
N ASN A 32 -6.90 12.12 4.80
CA ASN A 32 -7.74 13.08 4.08
C ASN A 32 -9.19 12.60 4.01
N ALA A 33 -9.41 11.32 3.70
CA ALA A 33 -10.72 10.72 3.61
C ALA A 33 -11.45 10.66 4.97
N VAL A 34 -10.74 10.28 6.03
CA VAL A 34 -11.25 10.27 7.41
C VAL A 34 -11.61 11.67 7.86
N ARG A 35 -10.71 12.66 7.67
CA ARG A 35 -10.98 14.07 8.02
C ARG A 35 -12.20 14.60 7.27
N SER A 36 -12.30 14.36 5.98
CA SER A 36 -13.44 14.78 5.15
C SER A 36 -14.75 14.16 5.63
N THR A 37 -14.73 12.87 5.98
CA THR A 37 -15.91 12.15 6.47
C THR A 37 -16.36 12.65 7.83
N TYR A 38 -15.45 12.84 8.78
CA TYR A 38 -15.77 13.35 10.12
C TYR A 38 -16.27 14.79 10.07
N LYS A 39 -15.64 15.65 9.27
CA LYS A 39 -16.10 17.02 9.03
C LYS A 39 -17.52 17.05 8.49
N ARG A 40 -17.84 16.21 7.50
CA ARG A 40 -19.20 16.11 6.92
C ARG A 40 -20.23 15.61 7.94
N LYS A 41 -19.83 14.73 8.86
CA LYS A 41 -20.70 14.20 9.93
C LYS A 41 -20.78 15.13 11.16
N GLY A 42 -20.03 16.24 11.19
CA GLY A 42 -19.95 17.12 12.37
C GLY A 42 -19.29 16.45 13.58
N LEU A 43 -18.48 15.41 13.37
CA LEU A 43 -17.80 14.68 14.44
C LEU A 43 -16.39 15.25 14.69
N PRO A 44 -15.97 15.38 15.95
CA PRO A 44 -14.66 15.93 16.27
C PRO A 44 -13.53 14.93 15.97
N LEU A 45 -12.44 15.45 15.40
CA LEU A 45 -11.14 14.78 15.31
C LEU A 45 -10.07 15.62 15.97
N PRO A 46 -9.01 14.99 16.50
CA PRO A 46 -7.79 15.71 16.87
C PRO A 46 -7.30 16.63 15.74
N PRO A 47 -6.76 17.81 16.07
CA PRO A 47 -6.22 18.72 15.07
C PRO A 47 -4.94 18.16 14.44
N ASP A 48 -4.14 17.40 15.18
CA ASP A 48 -2.88 16.84 14.72
C ASP A 48 -3.06 15.48 14.02
N ASP A 49 -2.33 15.28 12.93
CA ASP A 49 -2.45 14.08 12.09
C ASP A 49 -1.98 12.81 12.80
N ALA A 50 -0.91 12.90 13.61
CA ALA A 50 -0.38 11.76 14.33
C ALA A 50 -1.42 11.13 15.27
N SER A 51 -2.16 11.97 16.02
CA SER A 51 -3.23 11.49 16.88
C SER A 51 -4.40 10.93 16.08
N VAL A 52 -4.74 11.48 14.91
CA VAL A 52 -5.80 10.91 14.05
C VAL A 52 -5.40 9.53 13.54
N VAL A 53 -4.13 9.36 13.14
CA VAL A 53 -3.62 8.09 12.59
C VAL A 53 -3.67 6.95 13.62
N ALA A 54 -3.35 7.26 14.88
CA ALA A 54 -3.35 6.29 15.98
C ALA A 54 -4.74 6.13 16.65
N LYS A 55 -5.70 7.02 16.37
CA LYS A 55 -7.02 6.99 17.00
C LYS A 55 -7.81 5.74 16.59
N PRO A 56 -8.50 5.08 17.54
CA PRO A 56 -9.50 4.06 17.22
C PRO A 56 -10.63 4.66 16.37
N ILE A 57 -10.67 4.30 15.09
CA ILE A 57 -11.64 4.76 14.09
C ILE A 57 -11.95 3.58 13.17
N GLU A 58 -13.23 3.29 13.00
CA GLU A 58 -13.66 2.30 12.02
C GLU A 58 -13.46 2.84 10.60
N ILE A 59 -12.67 2.10 9.82
CA ILE A 59 -12.39 2.37 8.42
C ILE A 59 -12.94 1.19 7.61
N ASP A 60 -13.94 1.46 6.77
CA ASP A 60 -14.50 0.45 5.88
C ASP A 60 -13.44 -0.02 4.85
N SER A 61 -13.43 -1.31 4.57
CA SER A 61 -12.72 -1.90 3.43
C SER A 61 -12.93 -1.17 2.11
N GLN A 62 -14.16 -0.72 1.81
CA GLN A 62 -14.48 0.01 0.58
C GLN A 62 -13.67 1.31 0.49
N LEU A 63 -13.55 2.05 1.60
CA LEU A 63 -12.75 3.26 1.64
C LEU A 63 -11.29 2.96 1.35
N VAL A 64 -10.76 1.87 1.91
CA VAL A 64 -9.36 1.46 1.67
C VAL A 64 -9.15 1.00 0.22
N VAL A 65 -10.14 0.34 -0.40
CA VAL A 65 -10.08 -0.03 -1.82
C VAL A 65 -10.01 1.22 -2.71
N GLU A 66 -10.82 2.23 -2.41
CA GLU A 66 -10.82 3.51 -3.14
C GLU A 66 -9.47 4.23 -3.01
N THR A 67 -8.79 4.14 -1.86
CA THR A 67 -7.47 4.76 -1.69
C THR A 67 -6.36 4.05 -2.45
N LEU A 68 -6.50 2.76 -2.83
CA LEU A 68 -5.43 2.04 -3.53
C LEU A 68 -5.00 2.69 -4.85
N GLN A 69 -5.87 3.49 -5.47
CA GLN A 69 -5.56 4.18 -6.72
C GLN A 69 -4.39 5.15 -6.62
N VAL A 70 -4.08 5.67 -5.42
CA VAL A 70 -2.93 6.59 -5.23
C VAL A 70 -1.58 5.90 -5.47
N LEU A 71 -1.56 4.57 -5.51
CA LEU A 71 -0.35 3.78 -5.72
C LEU A 71 0.00 3.57 -7.20
N ASP A 72 -0.87 3.96 -8.12
CA ASP A 72 -0.66 3.78 -9.56
C ASP A 72 0.57 4.56 -10.07
N ASP A 73 0.91 5.68 -9.42
CA ASP A 73 2.05 6.51 -9.81
C ASP A 73 3.40 5.99 -9.29
N ILE A 74 3.41 5.07 -8.33
CA ILE A 74 4.64 4.57 -7.69
C ILE A 74 4.90 3.08 -7.94
N LEU A 75 3.87 2.31 -8.31
CA LEU A 75 3.98 0.87 -8.55
C LEU A 75 3.83 0.54 -10.04
N PRO A 76 4.65 -0.38 -10.59
CA PRO A 76 4.56 -0.79 -11.99
C PRO A 76 3.41 -1.76 -12.28
N PHE A 77 2.48 -1.94 -11.33
CA PHE A 77 1.32 -2.83 -11.44
C PHE A 77 0.14 -2.26 -10.68
N LYS A 78 -1.07 -2.64 -11.11
CA LYS A 78 -2.30 -2.22 -10.45
C LYS A 78 -2.49 -3.01 -9.15
N VAL A 79 -2.62 -2.30 -8.03
CA VAL A 79 -3.02 -2.89 -6.75
C VAL A 79 -4.54 -3.07 -6.74
N THR A 80 -5.01 -4.26 -6.41
CA THR A 80 -6.43 -4.61 -6.36
C THR A 80 -6.90 -4.83 -4.93
N GLU A 81 -8.22 -4.92 -4.73
CA GLU A 81 -8.86 -5.20 -3.44
C GLU A 81 -8.33 -6.46 -2.71
N SER A 82 -7.64 -7.36 -3.43
CA SER A 82 -7.01 -8.56 -2.86
C SER A 82 -5.97 -8.27 -1.75
N VAL A 83 -5.49 -7.03 -1.61
CA VAL A 83 -4.60 -6.61 -0.51
C VAL A 83 -5.36 -6.10 0.72
N VAL A 84 -6.68 -5.96 0.64
CA VAL A 84 -7.53 -5.38 1.68
C VAL A 84 -8.19 -6.47 2.52
N LYS A 85 -8.31 -6.23 3.83
CA LYS A 85 -9.02 -7.10 4.75
C LYS A 85 -10.53 -6.83 4.68
N ALA A 86 -11.33 -7.89 4.56
CA ALA A 86 -12.78 -7.81 4.65
C ALA A 86 -13.24 -7.28 6.02
N GLY A 87 -14.27 -6.43 6.03
CA GLY A 87 -14.80 -5.81 7.25
C GLY A 87 -13.99 -4.62 7.77
N GLY A 88 -12.90 -4.24 7.09
CA GLY A 88 -12.18 -3.01 7.37
C GLY A 88 -11.16 -3.07 8.51
N TYR A 89 -10.88 -1.91 9.10
CA TYR A 89 -9.78 -1.68 10.04
C TYR A 89 -10.22 -0.79 11.21
N GLY A 90 -9.54 -0.94 12.35
CA GLY A 90 -9.81 -0.15 13.56
C GLY A 90 -8.99 1.14 13.71
N SER A 91 -8.07 1.41 12.79
CA SER A 91 -7.31 2.66 12.72
C SER A 91 -6.65 2.82 11.34
N ILE A 92 -6.19 4.04 11.03
CA ILE A 92 -5.41 4.31 9.82
C ILE A 92 -4.10 3.52 9.87
N GLU A 93 -3.44 3.50 11.03
CA GLU A 93 -2.20 2.75 11.22
C GLU A 93 -2.36 1.26 10.91
N ALA A 94 -3.44 0.63 11.40
CA ALA A 94 -3.71 -0.78 11.14
C ALA A 94 -3.99 -1.05 9.64
N ALA A 95 -4.70 -0.15 8.97
CA ALA A 95 -4.95 -0.23 7.53
C ALA A 95 -3.64 -0.13 6.74
N VAL A 96 -2.82 0.89 7.02
CA VAL A 96 -1.54 1.11 6.34
C VAL A 96 -0.62 -0.09 6.53
N ALA A 97 -0.41 -0.55 7.77
CA ALA A 97 0.48 -1.67 8.06
C ALA A 97 0.07 -2.97 7.33
N HIS A 98 -1.23 -3.29 7.32
CA HIS A 98 -1.73 -4.48 6.64
C HIS A 98 -1.58 -4.37 5.12
N VAL A 99 -2.02 -3.26 4.52
CA VAL A 99 -1.99 -3.07 3.07
C VAL A 99 -0.56 -3.02 2.55
N THR A 100 0.34 -2.27 3.20
CA THR A 100 1.73 -2.12 2.73
C THR A 100 2.48 -3.45 2.72
N GLY A 101 2.26 -4.32 3.71
CA GLY A 101 2.87 -5.65 3.76
C GLY A 101 2.36 -6.57 2.64
N ARG A 102 1.08 -6.46 2.30
CA ARG A 102 0.49 -7.22 1.18
C ARG A 102 1.00 -6.71 -0.17
N VAL A 103 1.15 -5.40 -0.32
CA VAL A 103 1.71 -4.77 -1.52
C VAL A 103 3.18 -5.17 -1.71
N GLU A 104 3.98 -5.24 -0.64
CA GLU A 104 5.36 -5.71 -0.71
C GLU A 104 5.47 -7.16 -1.23
N LYS A 105 4.55 -8.03 -0.82
CA LYS A 105 4.45 -9.38 -1.37
C LYS A 105 4.15 -9.34 -2.88
N LYS A 106 3.21 -8.49 -3.31
CA LYS A 106 2.89 -8.30 -4.74
C LYS A 106 4.04 -7.73 -5.54
N TRP A 107 4.82 -6.82 -4.96
CA TRP A 107 6.06 -6.32 -5.56
C TRP A 107 7.05 -7.45 -5.84
N SER A 108 7.22 -8.35 -4.87
CA SER A 108 8.10 -9.51 -5.00
C SER A 108 7.60 -10.48 -6.08
N GLU A 109 6.29 -10.78 -6.12
CA GLU A 109 5.67 -11.61 -7.15
C GLU A 109 5.86 -11.01 -8.56
N HIS A 110 5.66 -9.70 -8.71
CA HIS A 110 5.82 -8.98 -9.98
C HIS A 110 7.25 -9.06 -10.55
N HIS A 111 8.27 -8.98 -9.70
CA HIS A 111 9.67 -8.93 -10.15
C HIS A 111 10.38 -10.28 -10.18
N THR A 112 9.92 -11.27 -9.40
CA THR A 112 10.50 -12.62 -9.39
C THR A 112 9.80 -13.57 -10.36
N GLY A 113 8.67 -13.18 -10.95
CA GLY A 113 7.88 -14.04 -11.83
C GLY A 113 7.24 -15.24 -11.12
N ALA A 114 7.32 -15.29 -9.79
CA ALA A 114 6.73 -16.32 -8.97
C ALA A 114 5.20 -16.15 -8.97
N LYS A 115 4.52 -16.82 -9.89
CA LYS A 115 3.08 -17.09 -9.79
C LYS A 115 2.88 -18.14 -8.69
N THR A 116 2.28 -17.76 -7.56
CA THR A 116 1.58 -18.73 -6.70
C THR A 116 0.21 -19.02 -7.27
#